data_AF-A0A9P0XE47-F1
#
_entry.id   AF-A0A9P0XE47-F1
#
_cell.length_a   1.000
_cell.length_b   1.000
_cell.length_c   1.000
_cell.angle_alpha   90.00
_cell.angle_beta   90.00
_cell.angle_gamma   90.00
#
_symmetry.space_group_name_H-M   'P 1'
#
loop_
_entity.id
_entity.type
_entity.pdbx_description
1 polymer ?
#
loop_
_entity_poly.entity_id
_entity_poly.type
_entity_poly.pdbx_seq_one_letter_code
_entity_poly.pdbx_strand_id
1 'polypeptide(L)'
;MWGGGLGAWVTTSPYLSKALSLEPLVENCHKLLDIFHYSWEMMPLVLVILNYAGNDLEEASRKIDEGKMIINEYARKHNLNIFDGLELRNSTRQKMLSEINISGVFSSSMKLFCE
;
A
#
# COMPACT_ATOMS: atom_id res chain seq x y z
N MET A 1 23.07 49.74 -28.01
CA MET A 1 21.68 49.23 -28.13
C MET A 1 21.71 48.14 -29.19
N TRP A 2 21.54 46.85 -28.94
CA TRP A 2 20.81 46.12 -27.90
C TRP A 2 21.67 44.98 -27.31
N GLY A 3 21.60 44.81 -25.99
CA GLY A 3 21.99 43.57 -25.31
C GLY A 3 20.79 42.61 -25.23
N GLY A 4 21.04 41.31 -25.08
CA GLY A 4 19.96 40.34 -24.90
C GLY A 4 20.39 38.87 -24.82
N GLY A 5 20.85 38.47 -23.63
CA GLY A 5 20.57 37.18 -22.96
C GLY A 5 20.49 35.87 -23.76
N LEU A 6 21.60 35.13 -23.81
CA LEU A 6 21.64 33.68 -24.08
C LEU A 6 21.49 32.84 -22.78
N GLY A 7 20.62 33.26 -21.85
CA GLY A 7 20.61 32.72 -20.48
C GLY A 7 19.29 32.20 -19.94
N ALA A 8 18.23 32.02 -20.74
CA ALA A 8 16.87 31.82 -20.22
C ALA A 8 16.17 30.50 -20.59
N TRP A 9 16.72 29.66 -21.47
CA TRP A 9 16.02 28.45 -21.95
C TRP A 9 16.47 27.13 -21.29
N VAL A 10 17.44 27.17 -20.37
CA VAL A 10 17.92 25.97 -19.65
C VAL A 10 17.21 25.76 -18.30
N THR A 11 16.46 26.74 -17.79
CA THR A 11 15.86 26.66 -16.45
C THR A 11 14.33 26.72 -16.50
N THR A 12 13.67 25.63 -16.93
CA THR A 12 12.33 25.17 -16.48
C THR A 12 11.81 24.10 -17.43
N SER A 13 12.49 22.95 -17.46
CA SER A 13 11.83 21.74 -17.94
C SER A 13 10.86 21.27 -16.84
N PRO A 14 9.53 21.23 -17.04
CA PRO A 14 8.55 20.80 -16.03
C PRO A 14 8.73 19.34 -15.59
N TYR A 15 9.54 18.57 -16.32
CA TYR A 15 9.92 17.21 -15.99
C TYR A 15 10.99 17.16 -14.88
N LEU A 16 11.84 18.20 -14.78
CA LEU A 16 12.90 18.26 -13.76
C LEU A 16 12.35 18.56 -12.37
N SER A 17 11.33 19.41 -12.26
CA SER A 17 10.67 19.71 -10.97
C SER A 17 9.90 18.52 -10.41
N LYS A 18 9.35 17.66 -11.29
CA LYS A 18 8.66 16.43 -10.88
C LYS A 18 9.63 15.31 -10.50
N ALA A 19 10.82 15.27 -11.12
CA ALA A 19 11.89 14.36 -10.70
C ALA A 19 12.46 14.73 -9.32
N LEU A 20 12.63 16.03 -9.05
CA LEU A 20 13.05 16.55 -7.73
C LEU A 20 12.03 16.28 -6.62
N SER A 21 10.74 16.14 -6.94
CA SER A 21 9.71 15.79 -5.95
C SER A 21 9.67 14.30 -5.59
N LEU A 22 10.43 13.45 -6.29
CA LEU A 22 10.40 11.99 -6.09
C LEU A 22 11.44 11.52 -5.08
N GLU A 23 12.55 12.22 -4.91
CA GLU A 23 13.59 11.86 -3.94
C GLU A 23 13.07 11.73 -2.50
N PRO A 24 12.34 12.72 -1.93
CA PRO A 24 11.80 12.59 -0.57
C PRO A 24 10.76 11.48 -0.44
N LEU A 25 10.03 11.18 -1.52
CA LEU A 25 9.08 10.06 -1.56
C LEU A 25 9.82 8.71 -1.51
N VAL A 26 10.86 8.55 -2.34
CA VAL A 26 11.65 7.32 -2.42
C VAL A 26 12.42 7.08 -1.11
N GLU A 27 12.95 8.13 -0.47
CA GLU A 27 13.59 7.99 0.84
C GLU A 27 12.60 7.50 1.90
N ASN A 28 11.40 8.06 1.95
CA ASN A 28 10.36 7.61 2.87
C ASN A 28 9.88 6.19 2.56
N CYS A 29 9.90 5.76 1.30
CA CYS A 29 9.62 4.37 0.96
C CYS A 29 10.65 3.40 1.53
N HIS A 30 11.94 3.75 1.49
CA HIS A 30 12.98 2.92 2.10
C HIS A 30 12.75 2.77 3.62
N LYS A 31 12.43 3.88 4.31
CA LYS A 31 12.07 3.85 5.74
C LYS A 31 10.87 2.93 6.00
N LEU A 32 9.85 2.99 5.14
CA LEU A 32 8.64 2.17 5.29
C LEU A 32 8.91 0.68 5.02
N LEU A 33 9.78 0.36 4.04
CA LEU A 33 10.25 -1.02 3.82
C LEU A 33 10.97 -1.57 5.07
N ASP A 34 11.84 -0.76 5.68
CA ASP A 34 12.59 -1.15 6.88
C ASP A 34 11.67 -1.39 8.08
N ILE A 35 10.69 -0.50 8.32
CA ILE A 35 9.70 -0.62 9.40
C ILE A 35 8.95 -1.96 9.33
N PHE A 36 8.59 -2.39 8.13
CA PHE A 36 7.81 -3.60 7.92
C PHE A 36 8.65 -4.83 7.57
N HIS A 37 9.98 -4.69 7.55
CA HIS A 37 10.93 -5.73 7.17
C HIS A 37 10.59 -6.38 5.81
N TYR A 38 10.16 -5.56 4.85
CA TYR A 38 9.87 -6.01 3.49
C TYR A 38 11.14 -6.08 2.64
N SER A 39 11.17 -7.02 1.69
CA SER A 39 12.22 -7.07 0.68
C SER A 39 12.13 -5.88 -0.27
N TRP A 40 13.24 -5.55 -0.93
CA TRP A 40 13.29 -4.49 -1.93
C TRP A 40 12.30 -4.70 -3.09
N GLU A 41 11.88 -5.94 -3.35
CA GLU A 41 10.91 -6.29 -4.40
C GLU A 41 9.51 -5.68 -4.13
N MET A 42 9.23 -5.31 -2.88
CA MET A 42 7.98 -4.67 -2.46
C MET A 42 7.97 -3.15 -2.68
N MET A 43 9.12 -2.58 -3.05
CA MET A 43 9.30 -1.14 -3.30
C MET A 43 8.20 -0.50 -4.18
N PRO A 44 7.79 -1.07 -5.34
CA PRO A 44 6.70 -0.50 -6.13
C PRO A 44 5.35 -0.45 -5.38
N LEU A 45 5.05 -1.43 -4.53
CA LEU A 45 3.82 -1.43 -3.73
C LEU A 45 3.86 -0.36 -2.64
N VAL A 46 4.99 -0.27 -1.94
CA VAL A 46 5.24 0.74 -0.91
C VAL A 46 5.13 2.15 -1.50
N LEU A 47 5.68 2.36 -2.70
CA LEU A 47 5.60 3.64 -3.39
C LEU A 47 4.15 4.06 -3.68
N VAL A 48 3.30 3.13 -4.12
CA VAL A 48 1.88 3.41 -4.38
C VAL A 48 1.14 3.74 -3.08
N ILE A 49 1.39 2.98 -2.02
CA ILE A 49 0.75 3.21 -0.70
C ILE A 49 1.15 4.56 -0.14
N LEU A 50 2.45 4.87 -0.15
CA LEU A 50 2.96 6.12 0.39
C LEU A 50 2.53 7.33 -0.45
N ASN A 51 2.46 7.18 -1.77
CA ASN A 51 1.91 8.21 -2.64
C ASN A 51 0.41 8.44 -2.39
N TYR A 52 -0.36 7.38 -2.11
CA TYR A 52 -1.77 7.51 -1.71
C TYR A 52 -1.92 8.20 -0.35
N ALA A 53 -1.03 7.93 0.60
CA ALA A 53 -0.99 8.61 1.90
C ALA A 53 -0.42 10.05 1.84
N GLY A 54 -0.19 10.62 0.65
CA GLY A 54 0.33 11.98 0.52
C GLY A 54 1.77 12.15 1.04
N ASN A 55 2.58 11.10 0.96
CA ASN A 55 3.93 11.01 1.55
C ASN A 55 3.97 11.09 3.09
N ASP A 56 2.86 10.78 3.76
CA ASP A 56 2.78 10.63 5.21
C ASP A 56 3.13 9.19 5.63
N LEU A 57 4.24 9.06 6.37
CA LEU A 57 4.78 7.77 6.81
C LEU A 57 3.87 7.10 7.85
N GLU A 58 3.29 7.87 8.77
CA GLU A 58 2.45 7.34 9.85
C GLU A 58 1.12 6.83 9.29
N GLU A 59 0.51 7.61 8.39
CA GLU A 59 -0.74 7.21 7.73
C GLU A 59 -0.52 5.98 6.84
N ALA A 60 0.58 5.94 6.07
CA ALA A 60 0.93 4.77 5.27
C ALA A 60 1.15 3.53 6.14
N SER A 61 1.84 3.67 7.28
CA SER A 61 2.04 2.57 8.24
C SER A 61 0.72 2.07 8.81
N ARG A 62 -0.15 2.98 9.25
CA ARG A 62 -1.48 2.66 9.79
C ARG A 62 -2.31 1.86 8.78
N LYS A 63 -2.31 2.26 7.51
CA LYS A 63 -3.03 1.57 6.42
C LYS A 63 -2.49 0.16 6.16
N ILE A 64 -1.16 -0.04 6.24
CA ILE A 64 -0.56 -1.37 6.11
C ILE A 64 -0.99 -2.29 7.26
N ASP A 65 -0.98 -1.79 8.49
CA ASP A 65 -1.40 -2.58 9.66
C ASP A 65 -2.90 -2.92 9.63
N GLU A 66 -3.75 -1.96 9.24
CA GLU A 66 -5.18 -2.19 9.02
C GLU A 66 -5.40 -3.28 7.95
N GLY A 67 -4.67 -3.22 6.85
CA GLY A 67 -4.69 -4.24 5.81
C GLY A 67 -4.30 -5.63 6.31
N LYS A 68 -3.21 -5.73 7.10
CA LYS A 68 -2.79 -7.00 7.73
C LYS A 68 -3.87 -7.56 8.65
N MET A 69 -4.51 -6.71 9.44
CA MET A 69 -5.57 -7.11 10.36
C MET A 69 -6.79 -7.67 9.59
N ILE A 70 -7.24 -6.99 8.54
CA ILE A 70 -8.36 -7.44 7.69
C ILE A 70 -8.05 -8.79 7.04
N ILE A 71 -6.84 -8.96 6.49
CA ILE A 71 -6.42 -10.23 5.86
C ILE A 71 -6.41 -11.36 6.90
N ASN A 72 -5.87 -11.11 8.09
CA ASN A 72 -5.82 -12.10 9.16
C ASN A 72 -7.23 -12.49 9.64
N GLU A 73 -8.12 -11.51 9.82
CA GLU A 73 -9.51 -11.76 10.21
C GLU A 73 -10.24 -12.58 9.14
N TYR A 74 -10.05 -12.25 7.87
CA TYR A 74 -10.61 -12.99 6.75
C TYR A 74 -10.13 -14.44 6.74
N ALA A 75 -8.81 -14.67 6.87
CA ALA A 75 -8.23 -16.00 6.92
C ALA A 75 -8.80 -16.84 8.08
N ARG A 76 -8.96 -16.23 9.26
CA ARG A 76 -9.56 -16.88 10.43
C ARG A 76 -11.04 -17.22 10.21
N LYS A 77 -11.82 -16.27 9.70
CA LYS A 77 -13.27 -16.43 9.45
C LYS A 77 -13.55 -17.54 8.43
N HIS A 78 -12.70 -17.63 7.41
CA HIS A 78 -12.81 -18.62 6.35
C HIS A 78 -12.01 -19.90 6.61
N ASN A 79 -11.39 -20.01 7.79
CA ASN A 79 -10.63 -21.19 8.21
C ASN A 79 -9.55 -21.58 7.18
N LEU A 80 -8.90 -20.58 6.57
CA LEU A 80 -7.86 -20.79 5.55
C LEU A 80 -6.54 -21.27 6.17
N ASN A 81 -6.36 -21.09 7.48
CA ASN A 81 -5.19 -21.55 8.22
C ASN A 81 -5.49 -22.87 8.93
N ILE A 82 -4.66 -23.88 8.67
CA ILE A 82 -4.69 -25.19 9.36
C ILE A 82 -4.12 -25.07 10.79
N PHE A 83 -3.28 -24.06 11.02
CA PHE A 83 -2.61 -23.77 12.28
C PHE A 83 -3.13 -22.44 12.85
N ASP A 84 -3.76 -22.48 14.01
CA ASP A 84 -4.30 -21.30 14.72
C ASP A 84 -3.59 -21.10 16.07
N GLY A 85 -2.31 -21.48 16.14
CA GLY A 85 -1.42 -21.14 17.26
C GLY A 85 -1.57 -21.98 18.53
N LEU A 86 -2.59 -22.83 18.70
CA LEU A 86 -2.67 -23.71 19.88
C LEU A 86 -3.09 -25.17 19.63
N GLU A 87 -3.90 -25.49 18.61
CA GLU A 87 -4.25 -26.88 18.28
C GLU A 87 -4.52 -27.03 16.76
N LEU A 88 -4.16 -28.17 16.17
CA LEU A 88 -4.58 -28.54 14.82
C LEU A 88 -6.12 -28.63 14.81
N ARG A 89 -6.80 -27.83 13.98
CA ARG A 89 -8.27 -27.90 13.89
C ARG A 89 -8.70 -29.25 13.32
N ASN A 90 -9.64 -29.91 13.98
CA ASN A 90 -10.34 -31.07 13.43
C ASN A 90 -10.92 -30.69 12.05
N SER A 91 -10.62 -31.50 11.03
CA SER A 91 -10.97 -31.26 9.62
C SER A 91 -12.41 -30.74 9.49
N THR A 92 -12.60 -29.57 8.87
CA THR A 92 -13.93 -28.97 8.65
C THR A 92 -14.65 -29.70 7.52
N ARG A 93 -15.05 -30.95 7.77
CA ARG A 93 -15.87 -31.73 6.83
C ARG A 93 -17.38 -31.57 7.03
N GLN A 94 -17.84 -30.66 7.89
CA GLN A 94 -19.26 -30.63 8.32
C GLN A 94 -19.99 -29.28 8.28
N LYS A 95 -19.38 -28.15 7.89
CA LYS A 95 -20.15 -26.89 7.69
C LYS A 95 -20.30 -26.56 6.21
N MET A 96 -21.13 -27.37 5.58
CA MET A 96 -21.80 -27.06 4.33
C MET A 96 -22.85 -25.96 4.60
N LEU A 97 -22.96 -25.00 3.68
CA LEU A 97 -24.12 -24.14 3.41
C LEU A 97 -24.50 -23.07 4.44
N SER A 98 -23.86 -21.89 4.36
CA SER A 98 -24.61 -20.63 4.23
C SER A 98 -23.68 -19.46 3.86
N GLU A 99 -23.90 -18.94 2.66
CA GLU A 99 -23.80 -17.51 2.32
C GLU A 99 -22.49 -16.78 2.67
N ILE A 100 -21.50 -16.87 1.78
CA ILE A 100 -20.42 -15.88 1.75
C ILE A 100 -20.54 -15.10 0.43
N ASN A 101 -21.29 -14.00 0.47
CA ASN A 101 -21.27 -12.99 -0.60
C ASN A 101 -19.99 -12.16 -0.49
N ILE A 102 -18.88 -12.72 -0.98
CA ILE A 102 -17.54 -12.12 -0.97
C ILE A 102 -17.51 -10.83 -1.83
N SER A 103 -18.35 -10.75 -2.88
CA SER A 103 -18.41 -9.58 -3.78
C SER A 103 -18.83 -8.28 -3.09
N GLY A 104 -19.65 -8.33 -2.03
CA GLY A 104 -20.12 -7.12 -1.34
C GLY A 104 -19.06 -6.44 -0.48
N VAL A 105 -18.18 -7.22 0.17
CA VAL A 105 -17.16 -6.70 1.11
C VAL A 105 -16.02 -6.03 0.34
N PHE A 106 -15.52 -6.67 -0.72
CA PHE A 106 -14.51 -6.06 -1.59
C PHE A 106 -15.05 -4.81 -2.30
N SER A 107 -16.33 -4.79 -2.71
CA SER A 107 -16.91 -3.60 -3.34
C SER A 107 -16.99 -2.39 -2.41
N SER A 108 -17.28 -2.58 -1.11
CA SER A 108 -17.37 -1.48 -0.15
C SER A 108 -15.98 -0.92 0.21
N SER A 109 -14.98 -1.78 0.37
CA SER A 109 -13.60 -1.34 0.61
C SER A 109 -13.00 -0.64 -0.61
N MET A 110 -13.27 -1.09 -1.84
CA MET A 110 -12.79 -0.44 -3.06
C MET A 110 -13.40 0.95 -3.29
N LYS A 111 -14.65 1.18 -2.86
CA LYS A 111 -15.29 2.52 -2.95
C LYS A 111 -14.61 3.55 -2.06
N LEU A 112 -14.05 3.14 -0.92
CA LEU A 112 -13.31 4.04 -0.02
C LEU A 112 -11.95 4.49 -0.59
N PHE A 113 -11.45 3.85 -1.64
CA PHE A 113 -10.21 4.25 -2.31
C PHE A 113 -10.44 5.17 -3.52
N CYS A 114 -11.70 5.41 -3.92
CA CYS A 114 -12.05 6.18 -5.12
C CYS A 114 -12.67 7.57 -4.87
N GLU A 115 -12.80 8.00 -3.61
CA GLU A 115 -13.08 9.39 -3.22
C GLU A 115 -11.79 10.09 -2.79
#